data_AF-A0A653DG80-F1
#
_entry.id   AF-A0A653DG80-F1
#
_cell.length_a   1.000
_cell.length_b   1.000
_cell.length_c   1.000
_cell.angle_alpha   90.00
_cell.angle_beta   90.00
_cell.angle_gamma   90.00
#
_symmetry.space_group_name_H-M   'P 1'
#
loop_
_entity.id
_entity.type
_entity.pdbx_description
1 polymer ?
#
loop_
_entity_poly.entity_id
_entity_poly.type
_entity_poly.pdbx_seq_one_letter_code
_entity_poly.pdbx_strand_id
1 'polypeptide(L)'
;MGLDNLLEKLGRNSPDAINEAVRVISKIAENILKDPKNMKIRTLQKSNAAISNKILALEGGADCLTMLGFQETATSFTMPSSTSIESITEFKEILVSWKNSIFTNDNVISQEDKKAKNEIAPHEESTKDVIKPVVLPPLELMYSNPFLRRMEVHANDVLQYEDEKLRARCRKLIPVTLLEFNSQERLRAVQKLAKKDQSLDVDVSVQDMLILELLSWFKNDFFTWVDCMECEHCGGETAFSHMSTDPKHLVYTERVELHRCKSCRQFTPFPRYSDLNILLETRKGRCGEWANTFTLCCRAMNWDARLVVEENDHVWTEVGNIRQNSVNHHGITQCRNSKGRISDSNSSRKDSLGYMFMNFST
;
A
#
# COMPACT_ATOMS: atom_id res chain seq x y z
N MET A 1 20.74 9.06 -27.69
CA MET A 1 21.24 9.49 -26.37
C MET A 1 21.73 8.24 -25.65
N GLY A 2 22.90 8.28 -25.02
CA GLY A 2 23.42 7.12 -24.29
C GLY A 2 22.64 6.86 -23.01
N LEU A 3 22.49 5.58 -22.63
CA LEU A 3 21.83 5.14 -21.40
C LEU A 3 22.42 5.85 -20.17
N ASP A 4 23.74 6.00 -20.10
CA ASP A 4 24.41 6.62 -18.95
C ASP A 4 24.03 8.10 -18.76
N ASN A 5 23.87 8.85 -19.85
CA ASN A 5 23.44 10.25 -19.80
C ASN A 5 21.98 10.38 -19.36
N LEU A 6 21.12 9.42 -19.73
CA LEU A 6 19.75 9.38 -19.22
C LEU A 6 19.74 9.16 -17.70
N LEU A 7 20.49 8.15 -17.24
CA LEU A 7 20.54 7.77 -15.84
C LEU A 7 21.13 8.90 -14.98
N GLU A 8 22.13 9.63 -15.48
CA GLU A 8 22.68 10.80 -14.79
C GLU A 8 21.65 11.92 -14.62
N LYS A 9 20.87 12.24 -15.68
CA LYS A 9 19.78 13.23 -15.59
C LYS A 9 18.71 12.82 -14.59
N LEU A 10 18.31 11.54 -14.61
CA LEU A 10 17.32 11.03 -13.67
C LEU A 10 17.80 11.13 -12.22
N GLY A 11 19.08 10.86 -11.97
CA GLY A 11 19.70 10.93 -10.64
C GLY A 11 19.76 12.32 -10.02
N ARG A 12 19.51 13.40 -10.78
CA ARG A 12 19.45 14.78 -10.27
C ARG A 12 18.11 15.13 -9.64
N ASN A 13 17.10 14.26 -9.78
CA ASN A 13 15.77 14.47 -9.22
C ASN A 13 15.68 13.91 -7.79
N SER A 14 14.63 14.27 -7.04
CA SER A 14 14.46 13.77 -5.67
C SER A 14 14.16 12.25 -5.64
N PRO A 15 14.58 11.53 -4.59
CA PRO A 15 14.31 10.11 -4.41
C PRO A 15 12.85 9.71 -4.60
N ASP A 16 11.93 10.49 -4.03
CA ASP A 16 10.48 10.24 -4.13
C ASP A 16 9.98 10.40 -5.57
N ALA A 17 10.47 11.41 -6.28
CA ALA A 17 10.06 11.68 -7.65
C ALA A 17 10.61 10.61 -8.63
N ILE A 18 11.83 10.12 -8.39
CA ILE A 18 12.41 8.97 -9.12
C ILE A 18 11.58 7.71 -8.89
N ASN A 19 11.22 7.40 -7.64
CA ASN A 19 10.42 6.23 -7.30
C ASN A 19 9.04 6.25 -7.98
N GLU A 20 8.37 7.40 -7.95
CA GLU A 20 7.09 7.57 -8.63
C GLU A 20 7.22 7.45 -10.16
N ALA A 21 8.26 8.03 -10.77
CA ALA A 21 8.48 7.88 -12.21
C ALA A 21 8.71 6.44 -12.62
N VAL A 22 9.61 5.73 -11.93
CA VAL A 22 9.95 4.34 -12.24
C VAL A 22 8.72 3.45 -12.04
N ARG A 23 7.88 3.71 -11.03
CA ARG A 23 6.61 3.01 -10.82
C ARG A 23 5.65 3.23 -11.99
N VAL A 24 5.48 4.47 -12.45
CA VAL A 24 4.56 4.79 -13.57
C VAL A 24 5.07 4.21 -14.89
N ILE A 25 6.37 4.35 -15.18
CA ILE A 25 7.00 3.79 -16.38
C ILE A 25 6.91 2.26 -16.39
N SER A 26 7.16 1.61 -15.24
CA SER A 26 7.02 0.16 -15.10
C SER A 26 5.58 -0.30 -15.34
N LYS A 27 4.59 0.44 -14.84
CA LYS A 27 3.16 0.14 -15.07
C LYS A 27 2.78 0.32 -16.54
N ILE A 28 3.29 1.35 -17.21
CA ILE A 28 3.10 1.56 -18.66
C ILE A 28 3.68 0.38 -19.44
N ALA A 29 4.93 -0.02 -19.14
CA ALA A 29 5.58 -1.16 -19.77
C ALA A 29 4.79 -2.46 -19.56
N GLU A 30 4.38 -2.76 -18.33
CA GLU A 30 3.58 -3.95 -18.01
C GLU A 30 2.22 -3.99 -18.74
N ASN A 31 1.55 -2.84 -18.85
CA ASN A 31 0.30 -2.78 -19.60
C ASN A 31 0.54 -3.12 -21.07
N ILE A 32 1.59 -2.58 -21.68
CA ILE A 32 1.94 -2.89 -23.08
C ILE A 32 2.37 -4.35 -23.24
N LEU A 33 3.10 -4.93 -22.29
CA LEU A 33 3.49 -6.34 -22.32
C LEU A 33 2.28 -7.28 -22.19
N LYS A 34 1.25 -6.90 -21.43
CA LYS A 34 0.00 -7.67 -21.28
C LYS A 34 -0.87 -7.68 -22.54
N ASP A 35 -0.91 -6.57 -23.28
CA ASP A 35 -1.67 -6.47 -24.52
C ASP A 35 -0.89 -5.74 -25.64
N PRO A 36 0.13 -6.39 -26.24
CA PRO A 36 1.06 -5.73 -27.14
C PRO A 36 0.45 -5.17 -28.42
N LYS A 37 -0.78 -5.53 -28.80
CA LYS A 37 -1.40 -5.05 -30.05
C LYS A 37 -2.30 -3.84 -29.84
N ASN A 38 -2.54 -3.45 -28.59
CA ASN A 38 -3.50 -2.41 -28.27
C ASN A 38 -2.88 -1.01 -28.38
N MET A 39 -3.32 -0.27 -29.41
CA MET A 39 -2.82 1.07 -29.68
C MET A 39 -3.20 2.10 -28.60
N LYS A 40 -4.26 1.87 -27.81
CA LYS A 40 -4.67 2.82 -26.76
C LYS A 40 -3.67 2.86 -25.61
N ILE A 41 -3.14 1.71 -25.20
CA ILE A 41 -2.13 1.62 -24.14
C ILE A 41 -0.71 1.96 -24.62
N ARG A 42 -0.51 1.90 -25.95
CA ARG A 42 0.70 2.39 -26.64
C ARG A 42 0.68 3.89 -26.92
N THR A 43 -0.41 4.61 -26.62
CA THR A 43 -0.51 6.05 -26.79
C THR A 43 -0.74 6.75 -25.46
N LEU A 44 0.24 7.56 -25.05
CA LEU A 44 0.25 8.32 -23.81
C LEU A 44 -0.01 9.80 -24.10
N GLN A 45 -1.07 10.38 -23.54
CA GLN A 45 -1.40 11.79 -23.74
C GLN A 45 -0.57 12.68 -22.82
N LYS A 46 0.05 13.74 -23.34
CA LYS A 46 0.83 14.70 -22.53
C LYS A 46 -0.04 15.44 -21.50
N SER A 47 -1.35 15.57 -21.77
CA SER A 47 -2.32 16.17 -20.85
C SER A 47 -2.69 15.30 -19.64
N ASN A 48 -2.30 14.02 -19.63
CA ASN A 48 -2.57 13.15 -18.49
C ASN A 48 -1.71 13.56 -17.29
N ALA A 49 -2.34 13.83 -16.15
CA ALA A 49 -1.67 14.27 -14.93
C ALA A 49 -0.56 13.32 -14.46
N ALA A 50 -0.71 12.01 -14.64
CA ALA A 50 0.33 11.04 -14.27
C ALA A 50 1.56 11.14 -15.19
N ILE A 51 1.37 11.47 -16.47
CA ILE A 51 2.48 11.61 -17.43
C ILE A 51 3.12 12.99 -17.28
N SER A 52 2.30 14.05 -17.23
CA SER A 52 2.77 15.43 -17.07
C SER A 52 3.50 15.65 -15.74
N ASN A 53 2.88 15.28 -14.61
CA ASN A 53 3.41 15.65 -13.29
C ASN A 53 4.43 14.65 -12.74
N LYS A 54 4.39 13.37 -13.17
CA LYS A 54 5.26 12.32 -12.61
C LYS A 54 6.37 11.86 -13.55
N ILE A 55 6.25 12.08 -14.86
CA ILE A 55 7.29 11.70 -15.83
C ILE A 55 7.88 12.96 -16.47
N LEU A 56 7.07 13.79 -17.14
CA LEU A 56 7.57 14.95 -17.90
C LEU A 56 8.10 16.09 -17.01
N ALA A 57 7.65 16.16 -15.76
CA ALA A 57 8.19 17.10 -14.78
C ALA A 57 9.61 16.75 -14.31
N LEU A 58 10.12 15.55 -14.61
CA LEU A 58 11.45 15.11 -14.22
C LEU A 58 12.49 15.42 -15.29
N GLU A 59 13.68 15.80 -14.85
CA GLU A 59 14.83 15.92 -15.73
C GLU A 59 15.19 14.52 -16.27
N GLY A 60 15.06 14.31 -17.59
CA GLY A 60 15.25 13.01 -18.24
C GLY A 60 13.99 12.13 -18.36
N GLY A 61 12.82 12.56 -17.89
CA GLY A 61 11.61 11.74 -17.96
C GLY A 61 11.08 11.51 -19.38
N ALA A 62 11.13 12.52 -20.25
CA ALA A 62 10.78 12.37 -21.67
C ALA A 62 11.78 11.46 -22.43
N ASP A 63 13.06 11.56 -22.06
CA ASP A 63 14.13 10.71 -22.59
C ASP A 63 13.89 9.23 -22.22
N CYS A 64 13.32 8.94 -21.03
CA CYS A 64 12.91 7.57 -20.64
C CYS A 64 11.86 6.98 -21.57
N LEU A 65 10.81 7.75 -21.90
CA LEU A 65 9.75 7.29 -22.80
C LEU A 65 10.31 7.02 -24.19
N THR A 66 11.20 7.90 -24.66
CA THR A 66 11.86 7.76 -25.96
C THR A 66 12.72 6.50 -26.01
N MET A 67 13.46 6.20 -24.93
CA MET A 67 14.31 5.01 -24.86
C MET A 67 13.54 3.71 -24.70
N LEU A 68 12.35 3.75 -24.07
CA LEU A 68 11.39 2.64 -24.07
C LEU A 68 10.80 2.39 -25.49
N GLY A 69 11.03 3.30 -26.44
CA GLY A 69 10.56 3.18 -27.82
C GLY A 69 9.30 3.97 -28.15
N PHE A 70 8.88 4.90 -27.29
CA PHE A 70 7.84 5.86 -27.65
C PHE A 70 8.37 6.92 -28.60
N GLN A 71 7.56 7.29 -29.58
CA GLN A 71 7.81 8.42 -30.47
C GLN A 71 7.00 9.62 -29.99
N GLU A 72 7.67 10.75 -29.80
CA GLU A 72 7.03 11.99 -29.38
C GLU A 72 6.30 12.66 -30.54
N THR A 73 5.06 13.06 -30.29
CA THR A 73 4.26 13.93 -31.17
C THR A 73 3.89 15.22 -30.44
N ALA A 74 3.24 16.17 -31.10
CA ALA A 74 2.84 17.45 -30.50
C ALA A 74 2.00 17.27 -29.22
N THR A 75 1.09 16.29 -29.20
CA THR A 75 0.10 16.11 -28.12
C THR A 75 0.26 14.80 -27.34
N SER A 76 1.03 13.84 -27.85
CA SER A 76 1.12 12.49 -27.25
C SER A 76 2.47 11.81 -27.48
N PHE A 77 2.75 10.74 -26.74
CA PHE A 77 3.81 9.78 -27.01
C PHE A 77 3.17 8.49 -27.53
N THR A 78 3.55 8.02 -28.72
CA THR A 78 2.99 6.79 -29.30
C THR A 78 4.09 5.78 -29.60
N MET A 79 3.91 4.54 -29.15
CA MET A 79 4.83 3.45 -29.39
C MET A 79 4.38 2.63 -30.62
N PRO A 80 5.20 2.52 -31.69
CA PRO A 80 4.88 1.68 -32.84
C PRO A 80 4.69 0.21 -32.44
N SER A 81 3.81 -0.51 -33.14
CA SER A 81 3.62 -1.96 -32.95
C SER A 81 4.83 -2.80 -33.36
N SER A 82 5.79 -2.20 -34.09
CA SER A 82 7.05 -2.82 -34.49
C SER A 82 8.13 -2.83 -33.41
N THR A 83 7.90 -2.18 -32.26
CA THR A 83 8.86 -2.18 -31.14
C THR A 83 8.93 -3.56 -30.49
N SER A 84 10.15 -4.09 -30.35
CA SER A 84 10.45 -5.38 -29.72
C SER A 84 10.03 -5.39 -28.25
N ILE A 85 9.27 -6.44 -27.88
CA ILE A 85 8.84 -6.73 -26.50
C ILE A 85 10.06 -6.96 -25.59
N GLU A 86 11.11 -7.56 -26.15
CA GLU A 86 12.40 -7.81 -25.48
C GLU A 86 13.05 -6.51 -25.03
N SER A 87 13.08 -5.48 -25.88
CA SER A 87 13.69 -4.17 -25.53
C SER A 87 12.89 -3.40 -24.48
N ILE A 88 11.57 -3.57 -24.43
CA ILE A 88 10.71 -3.00 -23.37
C ILE A 88 11.03 -3.67 -22.02
N THR A 89 11.23 -4.98 -22.03
CA THR A 89 11.53 -5.78 -20.83
C THR A 89 12.93 -5.46 -20.32
N GLU A 90 13.93 -5.45 -21.21
CA GLU A 90 15.32 -5.12 -20.91
C GLU A 90 15.45 -3.71 -20.31
N PHE A 91 14.80 -2.70 -20.92
CA PHE A 91 14.86 -1.34 -20.39
C PHE A 91 14.13 -1.19 -19.03
N LYS A 92 13.03 -1.91 -18.82
CA LYS A 92 12.36 -1.97 -17.51
C LYS A 92 13.29 -2.54 -16.44
N GLU A 93 13.98 -3.64 -16.74
CA GLU A 93 14.92 -4.28 -15.81
C GLU A 93 16.10 -3.37 -15.49
N ILE A 94 16.66 -2.69 -16.49
CA ILE A 94 17.73 -1.70 -16.31
C ILE A 94 17.28 -0.57 -15.38
N LEU A 95 16.09 0.01 -15.61
CA LEU A 95 15.57 1.10 -14.77
C LEU A 95 15.34 0.66 -13.32
N VAL A 96 14.79 -0.54 -13.10
CA VAL A 96 14.54 -1.08 -11.76
C VAL A 96 15.87 -1.42 -11.06
N SER A 97 16.81 -2.03 -11.77
CA SER A 97 18.16 -2.33 -11.26
C SER A 97 18.92 -1.07 -10.88
N TRP A 98 18.91 -0.04 -11.74
CA TRP A 98 19.52 1.25 -11.48
C TRP A 98 18.88 1.95 -10.28
N LYS A 99 17.55 1.96 -10.21
CA LYS A 99 16.80 2.50 -9.06
C LYS A 99 17.26 1.84 -7.77
N ASN A 100 17.35 0.51 -7.76
CA ASN A 100 17.82 -0.23 -6.60
C ASN A 100 19.27 0.12 -6.27
N SER A 101 20.16 0.19 -7.27
CA SER A 101 21.57 0.55 -7.07
C SER A 101 21.76 1.95 -6.47
N ILE A 102 20.92 2.94 -6.79
CA ILE A 102 21.02 4.28 -6.19
C ILE A 102 20.54 4.25 -4.73
N PHE A 103 19.43 3.59 -4.45
CA PHE A 103 18.85 3.58 -3.10
C PHE A 103 19.49 2.55 -2.15
N THR A 104 20.27 1.60 -2.67
CA THR A 104 21.10 0.70 -1.84
C THR A 104 22.50 1.25 -1.58
N ASN A 105 23.02 2.16 -2.40
CA ASN A 105 24.42 2.60 -2.32
C ASN A 105 24.74 3.73 -1.35
N ASP A 106 23.77 4.27 -0.59
CA ASP A 106 24.10 5.14 0.56
C ASP A 106 24.57 4.34 1.80
N ASN A 107 24.81 3.04 1.67
CA ASN A 107 25.56 2.26 2.64
C ASN A 107 26.63 1.38 1.97
N VAL A 108 27.88 1.80 2.22
CA VAL A 108 29.13 1.00 2.22
C VAL A 108 29.98 1.04 0.94
N ILE A 109 31.03 1.87 1.01
CA ILE A 109 32.36 1.57 0.46
C ILE A 109 32.87 0.30 1.14
N SER A 110 32.99 -0.80 0.40
CA SER A 110 34.24 -1.56 0.23
C SER A 110 34.00 -2.73 -0.73
N GLN A 111 34.78 -2.72 -1.82
CA GLN A 111 34.94 -3.85 -2.72
C GLN A 111 35.69 -4.97 -1.99
N GLU A 112 35.29 -6.22 -2.24
CA GLU A 112 36.13 -7.33 -2.72
C GLU A 112 35.46 -8.68 -2.41
N ASP A 113 34.92 -9.30 -3.46
CA ASP A 113 35.23 -10.67 -3.89
C ASP A 113 34.03 -11.41 -4.48
N LYS A 114 33.95 -11.35 -5.82
CA LYS A 114 33.31 -12.37 -6.63
C LYS A 114 34.28 -13.54 -6.77
N LYS A 115 33.93 -14.72 -6.27
CA LYS A 115 34.20 -16.00 -6.97
C LYS A 115 33.40 -17.19 -6.43
N ALA A 116 32.43 -17.59 -7.27
CA ALA A 116 32.10 -18.95 -7.67
C ALA A 116 31.75 -20.02 -6.62
N LYS A 117 30.50 -20.50 -6.68
CA LYS A 117 30.08 -21.86 -7.10
C LYS A 117 28.56 -21.97 -6.83
N ASN A 118 27.69 -21.96 -7.84
CA ASN A 118 27.23 -23.16 -8.57
C ASN A 118 27.06 -24.39 -7.68
N GLU A 119 25.90 -24.50 -7.04
CA GLU A 119 25.23 -25.79 -6.79
C GLU A 119 23.73 -25.64 -7.10
N ILE A 120 23.28 -26.53 -7.98
CA ILE A 120 21.90 -26.71 -8.42
C ILE A 120 21.22 -27.60 -7.39
N ALA A 121 20.18 -27.09 -6.73
CA ALA A 121 19.26 -27.84 -5.89
C ALA A 121 17.91 -27.10 -5.89
N PRO A 122 16.78 -27.81 -5.74
CA PRO A 122 15.69 -27.80 -6.70
C PRO A 122 14.77 -26.60 -6.55
N HIS A 123 14.07 -26.28 -7.64
CA HIS A 123 12.82 -25.53 -7.67
C HIS A 123 12.03 -25.71 -6.36
N GLU A 124 12.08 -24.70 -5.48
CA GLU A 124 11.09 -24.56 -4.44
C GLU A 124 9.77 -24.30 -5.15
N GLU A 125 8.89 -25.29 -4.98
CA GLU A 125 7.56 -25.32 -5.52
C GLU A 125 6.85 -24.02 -5.20
N SER A 126 6.35 -23.39 -6.27
CA SER A 126 5.18 -22.55 -6.23
C SER A 126 4.00 -23.37 -5.65
N THR A 127 3.97 -23.55 -4.33
CA THR A 127 2.73 -23.89 -3.65
C THR A 127 1.93 -22.60 -3.59
N LYS A 128 0.94 -22.50 -4.48
CA LYS A 128 -0.27 -21.76 -4.16
C LYS A 128 -0.82 -22.41 -2.88
N ASP A 129 -0.37 -21.94 -1.73
CA ASP A 129 -1.05 -22.21 -0.48
C ASP A 129 -2.49 -21.78 -0.72
N VAL A 130 -3.41 -22.76 -0.75
CA VAL A 130 -4.83 -22.47 -0.73
C VAL A 130 -5.03 -21.60 0.49
N ILE A 131 -5.36 -20.33 0.29
CA ILE A 131 -5.55 -19.37 1.37
C ILE A 131 -6.72 -19.88 2.20
N LYS A 132 -6.42 -20.56 3.30
CA LYS A 132 -7.44 -21.10 4.20
C LYS A 132 -7.94 -19.97 5.10
N PRO A 133 -9.26 -19.84 5.29
CA PRO A 133 -9.80 -18.92 6.28
C PRO A 133 -9.25 -19.21 7.68
N VAL A 134 -9.12 -18.17 8.50
CA VAL A 134 -8.78 -18.27 9.91
C VAL A 134 -9.92 -18.99 10.63
N VAL A 135 -9.58 -20.04 11.37
CA VAL A 135 -10.57 -20.82 12.12
C VAL A 135 -10.73 -20.18 13.50
N LEU A 136 -11.89 -19.57 13.71
CA LEU A 136 -12.26 -19.00 15.01
C LEU A 136 -13.01 -20.01 15.87
N PRO A 137 -13.02 -19.83 17.21
CA PRO A 137 -13.94 -20.53 18.09
C PRO A 137 -15.40 -20.36 17.62
N PRO A 138 -16.27 -21.37 17.83
CA PRO A 138 -17.69 -21.23 17.52
C PRO A 138 -18.32 -20.06 18.29
N LEU A 139 -19.03 -19.20 17.57
CA LEU A 139 -19.77 -18.08 18.16
C LEU A 139 -21.21 -18.52 18.48
N GLU A 140 -21.54 -18.59 19.77
CA GLU A 140 -22.91 -18.75 20.23
C GLU A 140 -23.49 -17.38 20.58
N LEU A 141 -24.43 -16.90 19.74
CA LEU A 141 -25.09 -15.61 19.98
C LEU A 141 -26.01 -15.70 21.19
N MET A 142 -25.68 -14.97 22.25
CA MET A 142 -26.46 -14.93 23.48
C MET A 142 -27.66 -13.99 23.37
N TYR A 143 -27.51 -12.90 22.62
CA TYR A 143 -28.53 -11.86 22.57
C TYR A 143 -29.41 -11.96 21.32
N SER A 144 -30.67 -11.56 21.46
CA SER A 144 -31.60 -11.42 20.32
C SER A 144 -31.58 -10.01 19.71
N ASN A 145 -31.11 -9.01 20.47
CA ASN A 145 -31.05 -7.64 20.03
C ASN A 145 -30.04 -7.48 18.87
N PRO A 146 -30.40 -6.84 17.74
CA PRO A 146 -29.51 -6.73 16.58
C PRO A 146 -28.20 -6.00 16.85
N PHE A 147 -28.19 -4.98 17.71
CA PHE A 147 -26.98 -4.26 18.10
C PHE A 147 -26.07 -5.13 18.96
N LEU A 148 -26.61 -5.81 19.98
CA LEU A 148 -25.84 -6.72 20.82
C LEU A 148 -25.23 -7.87 20.01
N ARG A 149 -25.98 -8.45 19.05
CA ARG A 149 -25.45 -9.47 18.12
C ARG A 149 -24.27 -8.97 17.30
N ARG A 150 -24.33 -7.73 16.79
CA ARG A 150 -23.19 -7.14 16.06
C ARG A 150 -21.95 -7.02 16.96
N MET A 151 -22.13 -6.63 18.23
CA MET A 151 -21.02 -6.58 19.17
C MET A 151 -20.43 -7.96 19.45
N GLU A 152 -21.26 -9.00 19.59
CA GLU A 152 -20.79 -10.38 19.75
C GLU A 152 -19.97 -10.85 18.54
N VAL A 153 -20.44 -10.55 17.33
CA VAL A 153 -19.71 -10.86 16.08
C VAL A 153 -18.37 -10.12 16.05
N HIS A 154 -18.35 -8.81 16.33
CA HIS A 154 -17.11 -8.05 16.37
C HIS A 154 -16.13 -8.55 17.44
N ALA A 155 -16.63 -8.90 18.64
CA ALA A 155 -15.81 -9.45 19.71
C ALA A 155 -15.19 -10.82 19.33
N ASN A 156 -15.90 -11.63 18.55
CA ASN A 156 -15.38 -12.87 18.01
C ASN A 156 -14.37 -12.61 16.88
N ASP A 157 -14.67 -11.69 15.96
CA ASP A 157 -13.82 -11.40 14.80
C ASP A 157 -12.43 -10.90 15.19
N VAL A 158 -12.31 -10.10 16.26
CA VAL A 158 -11.01 -9.61 16.73
C VAL A 158 -10.11 -10.72 17.26
N LEU A 159 -10.63 -11.92 17.57
CA LEU A 159 -9.82 -13.07 17.96
C LEU A 159 -8.89 -13.55 16.82
N GLN A 160 -9.19 -13.21 15.56
CA GLN A 160 -8.27 -13.51 14.45
C GLN A 160 -6.90 -12.86 14.67
N TYR A 161 -6.85 -11.69 15.33
CA TYR A 161 -5.60 -11.01 15.61
C TYR A 161 -4.69 -11.77 16.57
N GLU A 162 -5.24 -12.70 17.36
CA GLU A 162 -4.50 -13.48 18.33
C GLU A 162 -3.97 -14.81 17.76
N ASP A 163 -4.31 -15.15 16.51
CA ASP A 163 -3.74 -16.31 15.82
C ASP A 163 -2.24 -16.11 15.56
N GLU A 164 -1.41 -16.92 16.21
CA GLU A 164 0.05 -16.80 16.15
C GLU A 164 0.61 -17.02 14.75
N LYS A 165 0.00 -17.92 13.96
CA LYS A 165 0.47 -18.24 12.61
C LYS A 165 0.18 -17.07 11.66
N LEU A 166 -0.99 -16.47 11.79
CA LEU A 166 -1.39 -15.28 11.04
C LEU A 166 -0.53 -14.07 11.41
N ARG A 167 -0.26 -13.84 12.70
CA ARG A 167 0.65 -12.78 13.15
C ARG A 167 2.06 -12.98 12.62
N ALA A 168 2.59 -14.21 12.69
CA ALA A 168 3.90 -14.54 12.15
C ALA A 168 3.98 -14.33 10.62
N ARG A 169 2.93 -14.73 9.90
CA ARG A 169 2.79 -14.48 8.46
C ARG A 169 2.78 -13.00 8.14
N CYS A 170 1.94 -12.22 8.81
CA CYS A 170 1.87 -10.76 8.65
C CYS A 170 3.23 -10.11 8.93
N ARG A 171 3.91 -10.52 10.01
CA ARG A 171 5.22 -9.99 10.39
C ARG A 171 6.29 -10.21 9.34
N LYS A 172 6.27 -11.36 8.63
CA LYS A 172 7.20 -11.63 7.52
C LYS A 172 7.01 -10.68 6.33
N LEU A 173 5.81 -10.11 6.16
CA LEU A 173 5.52 -9.17 5.08
C LEU A 173 5.92 -7.73 5.42
N ILE A 174 6.00 -7.40 6.71
CA ILE A 174 6.37 -6.06 7.18
C ILE A 174 7.89 -5.90 7.10
N PRO A 175 8.43 -4.85 6.44
CA PRO A 175 9.87 -4.58 6.38
C PRO A 175 10.37 -3.96 7.70
N VAL A 176 10.26 -4.70 8.80
CA VAL A 176 10.47 -4.21 10.18
C VAL A 176 11.78 -3.45 10.35
N THR A 177 12.88 -4.01 9.86
CA THR A 177 14.22 -3.40 9.99
C THR A 177 14.34 -2.04 9.30
N LEU A 178 13.72 -1.89 8.13
CA LEU A 178 13.67 -0.63 7.39
C LEU A 178 12.83 0.40 8.14
N LEU A 179 11.65 0.00 8.63
CA LEU A 179 10.77 0.89 9.39
C LEU A 179 11.42 1.34 10.70
N GLU A 180 12.10 0.45 11.41
CA GLU A 180 12.88 0.77 12.62
C GLU A 180 14.00 1.76 12.32
N PHE A 181 14.78 1.54 11.27
CA PHE A 181 15.83 2.47 10.85
C PHE A 181 15.27 3.86 10.51
N ASN A 182 14.24 3.93 9.67
CA ASN A 182 13.59 5.18 9.29
C ASN A 182 13.00 5.91 10.51
N SER A 183 12.42 5.18 11.45
CA SER A 183 11.84 5.74 12.67
C SER A 183 12.90 6.43 13.54
N GLN A 184 14.10 5.85 13.64
CA GLN A 184 15.22 6.43 14.38
C GLN A 184 15.75 7.70 13.70
N GLU A 185 15.91 7.69 12.38
CA GLU A 185 16.35 8.86 11.62
C GLU A 185 15.35 10.01 11.74
N ARG A 186 14.05 9.70 11.64
CA ARG A 186 12.99 10.68 11.82
C ARG A 186 12.97 11.27 13.23
N LEU A 187 13.13 10.44 14.26
CA LEU A 187 13.24 10.93 15.64
C LEU A 187 14.45 11.87 15.82
N ARG A 188 15.61 11.50 15.27
CA ARG A 188 16.83 12.33 15.31
C ARG A 188 16.60 13.69 14.63
N ALA A 189 15.90 13.71 13.50
CA ALA A 189 15.56 14.95 12.81
C ALA A 189 14.64 15.84 13.67
N VAL A 190 13.59 15.27 14.27
CA VAL A 190 12.67 15.99 15.17
C VAL A 190 13.39 16.55 16.39
N GLN A 191 14.25 15.75 17.04
CA GLN A 191 15.05 16.19 18.18
C GLN A 191 16.03 17.31 17.81
N LYS A 192 16.64 17.28 16.61
CA LYS A 192 17.50 18.37 16.12
C LYS A 192 16.73 19.67 15.93
N LEU A 193 15.48 19.60 15.48
CA LEU A 193 14.62 20.77 15.31
C LEU A 193 14.16 21.33 16.66
N ALA A 194 13.72 20.49 17.58
CA ALA A 194 13.33 20.90 18.93
C ALA A 194 14.49 21.55 19.71
N LYS A 195 15.74 21.10 19.50
CA LYS A 195 16.92 21.78 20.08
C LYS A 195 17.17 23.18 19.51
N LYS A 196 16.78 23.44 18.25
CA LYS A 196 16.91 24.75 17.62
C LYS A 196 15.81 25.71 18.04
N ASP A 197 14.64 25.18 18.39
CA ASP A 197 13.48 25.95 18.83
C ASP A 197 13.06 25.52 20.24
N GLN A 198 13.59 26.22 21.25
CA GLN A 198 13.36 25.95 22.68
C GLN A 198 11.89 26.08 23.11
N SER A 199 10.98 26.53 22.24
CA SER A 199 9.55 26.59 22.52
C SER A 199 8.79 25.29 22.23
N LEU A 200 9.44 24.33 21.54
CA LEU A 200 8.86 23.03 21.19
C LEU A 200 9.18 21.99 22.27
N ASP A 201 8.26 21.80 23.21
CA ASP A 201 8.26 20.62 24.09
C ASP A 201 7.69 19.42 23.31
N VAL A 202 8.57 18.53 22.89
CA VAL A 202 8.24 17.38 22.02
C VAL A 202 8.45 16.09 22.79
N ASP A 203 7.43 15.68 23.55
CA ASP A 203 7.33 14.35 24.16
C ASP A 203 6.92 13.33 23.09
N VAL A 204 7.90 12.92 22.27
CA VAL A 204 7.70 11.96 21.18
C VAL A 204 8.67 10.81 21.30
N SER A 205 8.13 9.59 21.22
CA SER A 205 8.88 8.36 21.36
C SER A 205 9.32 7.78 20.01
N VAL A 206 10.27 6.85 20.03
CA VAL A 206 10.62 6.03 18.85
C VAL A 206 9.39 5.24 18.37
N GLN A 207 8.54 4.77 19.29
CA GLN A 207 7.33 4.02 18.94
C GLN A 207 6.35 4.87 18.13
N ASP A 208 6.22 6.17 18.43
CA ASP A 208 5.37 7.08 17.63
C ASP A 208 5.88 7.22 16.20
N MET A 209 7.21 7.32 16.04
CA MET A 209 7.84 7.35 14.72
C MET A 209 7.66 6.02 13.99
N LEU A 210 7.76 4.90 14.69
CA LEU A 210 7.57 3.58 14.10
C LEU A 210 6.12 3.34 13.66
N ILE A 211 5.13 3.83 14.43
CA ILE A 211 3.72 3.82 14.02
C ILE A 211 3.53 4.64 12.74
N LEU A 212 4.15 5.82 12.64
CA LEU A 212 4.12 6.66 11.43
C LEU A 212 4.71 5.95 10.20
N GLU A 213 5.87 5.31 10.36
CA GLU A 213 6.52 4.59 9.28
C GLU A 213 5.69 3.37 8.85
N LEU A 214 5.12 2.62 9.80
CA LEU A 214 4.21 1.50 9.49
C LEU A 214 2.96 1.97 8.75
N LEU A 215 2.34 3.07 9.19
CA LEU A 215 1.16 3.65 8.55
C LEU A 215 1.48 4.11 7.11
N SER A 216 2.64 4.73 6.91
CA SER A 216 3.13 5.17 5.61
C SER A 216 3.32 3.99 4.66
N TRP A 217 4.09 2.98 5.08
CA TRP A 217 4.33 1.76 4.32
C TRP A 217 3.02 1.04 4.00
N PHE A 218 2.13 0.93 4.98
CA PHE A 218 0.86 0.23 4.80
C PHE A 218 0.02 0.89 3.70
N LYS A 219 -0.02 2.22 3.68
CA LYS A 219 -0.81 3.01 2.73
C LYS A 219 -0.19 3.07 1.34
N ASN A 220 1.13 3.22 1.24
CA ASN A 220 1.79 3.57 -0.02
C ASN A 220 2.33 2.34 -0.76
N ASP A 221 2.68 1.28 -0.01
CA ASP A 221 3.39 0.11 -0.53
C ASP A 221 2.60 -1.19 -0.35
N PHE A 222 1.92 -1.37 0.78
CA PHE A 222 1.29 -2.65 1.10
C PHE A 222 -0.16 -2.77 0.62
N PHE A 223 -1.03 -1.83 0.99
CA PHE A 223 -2.49 -1.96 0.84
C PHE A 223 -3.07 -0.90 -0.11
N THR A 224 -3.90 -1.33 -1.06
CA THR A 224 -4.52 -0.46 -2.06
C THR A 224 -5.95 -0.14 -1.68
N TRP A 225 -6.28 1.15 -1.52
CA TRP A 225 -7.68 1.57 -1.39
C TRP A 225 -8.44 1.36 -2.70
N VAL A 226 -9.60 0.70 -2.63
CA VAL A 226 -10.47 0.47 -3.79
C VAL A 226 -11.88 0.91 -3.47
N ASP A 227 -12.35 1.96 -4.16
CA ASP A 227 -13.73 2.44 -4.02
C ASP A 227 -14.69 1.58 -4.86
N CYS A 228 -14.39 1.45 -6.14
CA CYS A 228 -15.05 0.56 -7.10
C CYS A 228 -13.96 -0.19 -7.88
N MET A 229 -14.19 -1.47 -8.17
CA MET A 229 -13.24 -2.29 -8.94
C MET A 229 -13.22 -1.88 -10.41
N GLU A 230 -12.06 -1.80 -11.04
CA GLU A 230 -11.97 -1.66 -12.49
C GLU A 230 -12.62 -2.87 -13.19
N CYS A 231 -13.24 -2.64 -14.35
CA CYS A 231 -13.90 -3.71 -15.08
C CYS A 231 -12.90 -4.79 -15.50
N GLU A 232 -13.13 -6.05 -15.11
CA GLU A 232 -12.27 -7.19 -15.47
C GLU A 232 -12.17 -7.42 -16.98
N HIS A 233 -13.15 -6.98 -17.77
CA HIS A 233 -13.18 -7.18 -19.22
C HIS A 233 -12.52 -6.05 -20.01
N CYS A 234 -12.58 -4.81 -19.53
CA CYS A 234 -12.16 -3.66 -20.33
C CYS A 234 -11.36 -2.60 -19.56
N GLY A 235 -11.10 -2.79 -18.27
CA GLY A 235 -10.41 -1.84 -17.39
C GLY A 235 -11.18 -0.53 -17.13
N GLY A 236 -12.42 -0.43 -17.59
CA GLY A 236 -13.23 0.79 -17.47
C GLY A 236 -13.85 0.97 -16.08
N GLU A 237 -14.32 2.18 -15.80
CA GLU A 237 -15.03 2.49 -14.55
C GLU A 237 -16.29 1.63 -14.38
N THR A 238 -16.52 1.23 -13.13
CA THR A 238 -17.71 0.50 -12.72
C THR A 238 -18.45 1.28 -11.63
N ALA A 239 -19.69 0.88 -11.36
CA ALA A 239 -20.47 1.39 -10.25
C ALA A 239 -21.23 0.24 -9.59
N PHE A 240 -21.43 0.32 -8.28
CA PHE A 240 -22.21 -0.66 -7.53
C PHE A 240 -23.60 -0.85 -8.19
N SER A 241 -24.01 -2.10 -8.35
CA SER A 241 -25.33 -2.46 -8.87
C SER A 241 -26.18 -3.18 -7.84
N HIS A 242 -25.71 -4.33 -7.34
CA HIS A 242 -26.44 -5.16 -6.38
C HIS A 242 -25.48 -6.18 -5.73
N MET A 243 -25.96 -6.93 -4.74
CA MET A 243 -25.20 -8.03 -4.14
C MET A 243 -25.33 -9.31 -4.99
N SER A 244 -24.26 -10.08 -5.12
CA SER A 244 -24.28 -11.36 -5.81
C SER A 244 -25.03 -12.41 -4.99
N THR A 245 -25.80 -13.25 -5.67
CA THR A 245 -26.41 -14.48 -5.13
C THR A 245 -25.81 -15.74 -5.74
N ASP A 246 -24.80 -15.62 -6.61
CA ASP A 246 -24.17 -16.76 -7.27
C ASP A 246 -23.23 -17.49 -6.28
N PRO A 247 -23.49 -18.77 -5.96
CA PRO A 247 -22.64 -19.55 -5.06
C PRO A 247 -21.15 -19.57 -5.46
N LYS A 248 -20.84 -19.39 -6.75
CA LYS A 248 -19.45 -19.33 -7.26
C LYS A 248 -18.69 -18.12 -6.74
N HIS A 249 -19.37 -17.01 -6.48
CA HIS A 249 -18.75 -15.81 -5.93
C HIS A 249 -18.69 -15.84 -4.40
N LEU A 250 -19.57 -16.62 -3.77
CA LEU A 250 -19.73 -16.64 -2.31
C LEU A 250 -18.85 -17.66 -1.58
N VAL A 251 -17.84 -18.23 -2.27
CA VAL A 251 -16.96 -19.29 -1.74
C VAL A 251 -16.19 -18.84 -0.50
N TYR A 252 -15.75 -17.58 -0.47
CA TYR A 252 -14.84 -17.05 0.55
C TYR A 252 -15.44 -15.92 1.40
N THR A 253 -16.61 -15.40 0.99
CA THR A 253 -17.34 -14.36 1.72
C THR A 253 -18.80 -14.39 1.29
N GLU A 254 -19.69 -14.12 2.25
CA GLU A 254 -21.12 -13.99 1.99
C GLU A 254 -21.48 -12.65 1.34
N ARG A 255 -20.54 -11.71 1.26
CA ARG A 255 -20.77 -10.35 0.78
C ARG A 255 -19.94 -10.06 -0.46
N VAL A 256 -20.53 -10.26 -1.63
CA VAL A 256 -19.94 -9.86 -2.91
C VAL A 256 -20.79 -8.79 -3.58
N GLU A 257 -20.22 -7.61 -3.77
CA GLU A 257 -20.86 -6.55 -4.53
C GLU A 257 -20.64 -6.80 -6.03
N LEU A 258 -21.68 -6.71 -6.85
CA LEU A 258 -21.55 -6.71 -8.30
C LEU A 258 -21.52 -5.27 -8.81
N HIS A 259 -20.42 -4.90 -9.45
CA HIS A 259 -20.21 -3.58 -10.01
C HIS A 259 -20.41 -3.63 -11.53
N ARG A 260 -21.30 -2.80 -12.07
CA ARG A 260 -21.59 -2.76 -13.50
C ARG A 260 -20.69 -1.77 -14.21
N CYS A 261 -19.98 -2.23 -15.24
CA CYS A 261 -19.15 -1.36 -16.07
C CYS A 261 -19.99 -0.33 -16.83
N LYS A 262 -19.55 0.94 -16.82
CA LYS A 262 -20.21 2.01 -17.58
C LYS A 262 -20.05 1.84 -19.09
N SER A 263 -18.91 1.29 -19.54
CA SER A 263 -18.54 1.17 -20.96
C SER A 263 -19.08 -0.12 -21.60
N CYS A 264 -18.67 -1.29 -21.11
CA CYS A 264 -19.02 -2.58 -21.74
C CYS A 264 -20.23 -3.28 -21.09
N ARG A 265 -20.80 -2.69 -20.03
CA ARG A 265 -21.99 -3.18 -19.31
C ARG A 265 -21.85 -4.55 -18.62
N GLN A 266 -20.68 -5.17 -18.66
CA GLN A 266 -20.36 -6.38 -17.91
C GLN A 266 -20.29 -6.12 -16.41
N PHE A 267 -20.49 -7.18 -15.61
CA PHE A 267 -20.37 -7.12 -14.16
C PHE A 267 -18.98 -7.56 -13.72
N THR A 268 -18.45 -6.86 -12.72
CA THR A 268 -17.22 -7.22 -12.03
C THR A 268 -17.54 -7.48 -10.56
N PRO A 269 -17.22 -8.67 -10.03
CA PRO A 269 -17.42 -8.97 -8.62
C PRO A 269 -16.39 -8.23 -7.76
N PHE A 270 -16.86 -7.66 -6.66
CA PHE A 270 -16.05 -7.07 -5.61
C PHE A 270 -16.37 -7.76 -4.27
N PRO A 271 -15.66 -8.86 -3.95
CA PRO A 271 -15.81 -9.56 -2.68
C PRO A 271 -15.36 -8.68 -1.51
N ARG A 272 -16.18 -8.60 -0.48
CA ARG A 272 -15.90 -7.91 0.78
C ARG A 272 -15.39 -8.94 1.79
N TYR A 273 -14.08 -9.07 1.91
CA TYR A 273 -13.46 -10.05 2.81
C TYR A 273 -13.35 -9.51 4.23
N SER A 274 -13.75 -10.31 5.22
CA SER A 274 -13.44 -10.09 6.64
C SER A 274 -12.25 -10.91 7.12
N ASP A 275 -11.95 -12.01 6.43
CA ASP A 275 -10.86 -12.92 6.76
C ASP A 275 -9.50 -12.27 6.50
N LEU A 276 -8.70 -12.16 7.55
CA LEU A 276 -7.41 -11.49 7.49
C LEU A 276 -6.37 -12.24 6.66
N ASN A 277 -6.46 -13.57 6.58
CA ASN A 277 -5.52 -14.37 5.79
C ASN A 277 -5.71 -14.11 4.28
N ILE A 278 -6.95 -13.89 3.87
CA ILE A 278 -7.32 -13.44 2.52
C ILE A 278 -6.94 -11.97 2.28
N LEU A 279 -7.12 -11.11 3.29
CA LEU A 279 -6.77 -9.69 3.16
C LEU A 279 -5.26 -9.44 3.03
N LEU A 280 -4.41 -10.25 3.67
CA LEU A 280 -2.95 -10.20 3.48
C LEU A 280 -2.50 -10.53 2.05
N GLU A 281 -3.32 -11.28 1.31
CA GLU A 281 -3.07 -11.70 -0.07
C GLU A 281 -3.65 -10.73 -1.08
N THR A 282 -4.90 -10.33 -0.86
CA THR A 282 -5.61 -9.44 -1.77
C THR A 282 -5.14 -7.99 -1.65
N ARG A 283 -4.72 -7.58 -0.45
CA ARG A 283 -4.15 -6.27 -0.11
C ARG A 283 -4.93 -5.08 -0.67
N LYS A 284 -6.26 -5.19 -0.66
CA LYS A 284 -7.13 -4.15 -1.21
C LYS A 284 -8.51 -4.16 -0.55
N GLY A 285 -9.13 -2.99 -0.51
CA GLY A 285 -10.48 -2.83 0.04
C GLY A 285 -10.81 -1.38 0.41
N ARG A 286 -11.89 -1.19 1.18
CA ARG A 286 -12.34 0.10 1.70
C ARG A 286 -11.91 0.25 3.17
N CYS A 287 -12.58 1.13 3.93
CA CYS A 287 -12.23 1.47 5.31
C CYS A 287 -12.22 0.25 6.23
N GLY A 288 -13.23 -0.61 6.12
CA GLY A 288 -13.34 -1.83 6.94
C GLY A 288 -12.17 -2.78 6.72
N GLU A 289 -11.89 -3.16 5.47
CA GLU A 289 -10.78 -4.06 5.14
C GLU A 289 -9.42 -3.44 5.49
N TRP A 290 -9.27 -2.14 5.24
CA TRP A 290 -8.06 -1.38 5.54
C TRP A 290 -7.78 -1.38 7.05
N ALA A 291 -8.75 -0.97 7.88
CA ALA A 291 -8.58 -0.87 9.32
C ALA A 291 -8.41 -2.25 9.97
N ASN A 292 -9.15 -3.25 9.49
CA ASN A 292 -9.02 -4.62 9.96
C ASN A 292 -7.60 -5.16 9.72
N THR A 293 -7.08 -5.01 8.49
CA THR A 293 -5.74 -5.49 8.12
C THR A 293 -4.64 -4.68 8.80
N PHE A 294 -4.79 -3.36 8.93
CA PHE A 294 -3.82 -2.52 9.63
C PHE A 294 -3.74 -2.87 11.12
N THR A 295 -4.87 -3.16 11.77
CA THR A 295 -4.89 -3.63 13.16
C THR A 295 -4.10 -4.93 13.31
N LEU A 296 -4.22 -5.88 12.37
CA LEU A 296 -3.38 -7.06 12.35
C LEU A 296 -1.88 -6.72 12.24
N CYS A 297 -1.49 -5.76 11.40
CA CYS A 297 -0.10 -5.33 11.31
C CYS A 297 0.42 -4.80 12.65
N CYS A 298 -0.37 -3.98 13.37
CA CYS A 298 -0.01 -3.51 14.71
C CYS A 298 0.13 -4.68 15.71
N ARG A 299 -0.79 -5.64 15.69
CA ARG A 299 -0.73 -6.84 16.54
C ARG A 299 0.45 -7.74 16.18
N ALA A 300 0.84 -7.84 14.90
CA ALA A 300 2.02 -8.56 14.45
C ALA A 300 3.34 -7.91 14.92
N MET A 301 3.35 -6.58 15.07
CA MET A 301 4.42 -5.80 15.72
C MET A 301 4.42 -5.93 17.26
N ASN A 302 3.47 -6.70 17.82
CA ASN A 302 3.29 -6.93 19.24
C ASN A 302 2.90 -5.67 20.03
N TRP A 303 2.16 -4.75 19.40
CA TRP A 303 1.59 -3.58 20.05
C TRP A 303 0.19 -3.86 20.59
N ASP A 304 -0.19 -3.19 21.68
CA ASP A 304 -1.59 -3.13 22.12
C ASP A 304 -2.37 -2.34 21.08
N ALA A 305 -3.28 -2.99 20.37
CA ALA A 305 -4.03 -2.37 19.28
C ALA A 305 -5.48 -2.82 19.30
N ARG A 306 -6.39 -1.86 19.03
CA ARG A 306 -7.84 -2.06 19.05
C ARG A 306 -8.42 -1.66 17.71
N LEU A 307 -9.32 -2.49 17.19
CA LEU A 307 -10.21 -2.10 16.09
C LEU A 307 -11.39 -1.35 16.69
N VAL A 308 -11.55 -0.08 16.33
CA VAL A 308 -12.69 0.74 16.77
C VAL A 308 -13.70 0.82 15.64
N VAL A 309 -14.92 0.39 15.92
CA VAL A 309 -16.05 0.38 14.98
C VAL A 309 -17.09 1.38 15.47
N GLU A 310 -17.42 2.34 14.62
CA GLU A 310 -18.51 3.30 14.83
C GLU A 310 -19.75 2.87 14.03
N GLU A 311 -20.96 3.07 14.56
CA GLU A 311 -22.21 2.66 13.90
C GLU A 311 -22.42 3.29 12.52
N ASN A 312 -21.82 4.46 12.25
CA ASN A 312 -21.96 5.20 11.01
C ASN A 312 -20.95 4.78 9.92
N ASP A 313 -20.51 3.52 9.93
CA ASP A 313 -19.62 2.92 8.91
C ASP A 313 -18.19 3.55 8.87
N HIS A 314 -17.75 4.11 9.99
CA HIS A 314 -16.36 4.51 10.20
C HIS A 314 -15.65 3.50 11.08
N VAL A 315 -14.44 3.11 10.69
CA VAL A 315 -13.63 2.12 11.39
C VAL A 315 -12.18 2.59 11.39
N TRP A 316 -11.50 2.46 12.53
CA TRP A 316 -10.08 2.82 12.67
C TRP A 316 -9.35 1.93 13.66
N THR A 317 -8.03 2.12 13.74
CA THR A 317 -7.17 1.40 14.68
C THR A 317 -6.68 2.36 15.76
N GLU A 318 -6.76 1.95 17.01
CA GLU A 318 -6.09 2.60 18.13
C GLU A 318 -4.88 1.78 18.55
N VAL A 319 -3.73 2.43 18.75
CA VAL A 319 -2.51 1.78 19.22
C VAL A 319 -2.10 2.39 20.55
N GLY A 320 -1.94 1.56 21.57
CA GLY A 320 -1.39 1.94 22.87
C GLY A 320 0.12 2.15 22.79
N ASN A 321 0.59 3.27 23.33
CA ASN A 321 2.01 3.60 23.48
C ASN A 321 2.34 3.82 24.96
N ILE A 322 3.41 3.17 25.43
CA ILE A 322 3.96 3.35 26.77
C ILE A 322 4.93 4.53 26.71
N ARG A 323 4.52 5.68 27.26
CA ARG A 323 5.40 6.84 27.32
C ARG A 323 6.43 6.69 28.45
N GLN A 324 7.71 6.90 28.12
CA GLN A 324 8.84 6.66 29.04
C GLN A 324 8.79 7.48 30.34
N ASN A 325 8.05 8.59 30.40
CA ASN A 325 8.07 9.51 31.55
C ASN A 325 6.88 9.44 32.51
N SER A 326 6.00 8.45 32.43
CA SER A 326 5.19 8.14 33.61
C SER A 326 4.70 6.70 33.60
N VAL A 327 4.81 6.06 34.76
CA VAL A 327 4.27 4.73 35.05
C VAL A 327 2.74 4.66 34.87
N ASN A 328 2.07 5.80 34.60
CA ASN A 328 0.62 5.94 34.62
C ASN A 328 0.00 6.59 33.35
N HIS A 329 0.76 7.04 32.34
CA HIS A 329 0.19 7.61 31.10
C HIS A 329 0.37 6.67 29.91
N HIS A 330 -0.76 6.09 29.48
CA HIS A 330 -0.88 5.38 28.21
C HIS A 330 -1.26 6.40 27.13
N GLY A 331 -0.36 6.68 26.21
CA GLY A 331 -0.72 7.41 25.00
C GLY A 331 -1.53 6.51 24.09
N ILE A 332 -2.61 7.01 23.50
CA ILE A 332 -3.33 6.30 22.44
C ILE A 332 -3.12 7.06 21.14
N THR A 333 -2.65 6.35 20.12
CA THR A 333 -2.48 6.87 18.76
C THR A 333 -3.62 6.36 17.89
N GLN A 334 -4.49 7.26 17.44
CA GLN A 334 -5.55 6.93 16.48
C GLN A 334 -5.01 6.92 15.06
N CYS A 335 -5.13 5.80 14.36
CA CYS A 335 -4.68 5.58 12.99
C CYS A 335 -5.90 5.48 12.08
N ARG A 336 -6.15 6.54 11.29
CA ARG A 336 -7.34 6.65 10.43
C ARG A 336 -6.97 6.78 8.95
N ASN A 337 -7.84 6.21 8.12
CA ASN A 337 -7.84 6.42 6.68
C ASN A 337 -8.89 7.52 6.33
N SER A 338 -8.44 8.68 5.87
CA SER A 338 -9.31 9.83 5.54
C SER A 338 -9.33 10.16 4.04
N LYS A 339 -10.54 10.26 3.48
CA LYS A 339 -10.85 10.98 2.22
C LYS A 339 -11.34 12.39 2.59
N GLY A 340 -10.49 13.42 2.50
CA GLY A 340 -10.87 14.84 2.68
C GLY A 340 -11.01 15.34 4.13
N ARG A 341 -11.08 16.68 4.30
CA ARG A 341 -10.98 17.43 5.58
C ARG A 341 -11.86 16.85 6.69
N ILE A 342 -11.20 16.55 7.80
CA ILE A 342 -11.83 16.17 9.06
C ILE A 342 -12.66 17.35 9.57
N SER A 343 -13.92 17.11 9.91
CA SER A 343 -14.76 18.07 10.61
C SER A 343 -14.17 18.32 11.99
N ASP A 344 -13.91 19.60 12.27
CA ASP A 344 -13.58 20.11 13.59
C ASP A 344 -14.67 19.70 14.60
N SER A 345 -14.45 18.59 15.29
CA SER A 345 -15.03 18.39 16.62
C SER A 345 -13.86 18.29 17.59
N ASN A 346 -13.27 19.46 17.84
CA ASN A 346 -12.49 19.73 19.05
C ASN A 346 -13.37 19.38 20.26
N SER A 347 -13.26 18.14 20.73
CA SER A 347 -13.62 17.81 22.10
C SER A 347 -12.48 18.34 22.97
N SER A 348 -12.76 19.46 23.62
CA SER A 348 -12.06 20.03 24.78
C SER A 348 -12.06 19.08 25.98
N ARG A 349 -11.52 17.87 25.81
CA ARG A 349 -11.19 16.95 26.90
C ARG A 349 -9.68 16.83 26.99
N LYS A 350 -9.16 17.11 28.17
CA LYS A 350 -7.77 16.88 28.59
C LYS A 350 -7.51 15.37 28.70
N ASP A 351 -7.73 14.63 27.62
CA ASP A 351 -7.30 13.24 27.50
C ASP A 351 -6.14 13.23 26.52
N SER A 352 -5.04 12.59 26.90
CA SER A 352 -3.74 12.53 26.19
C SER A 352 -3.80 11.70 24.89
N LEU A 353 -4.81 11.95 24.07
CA LEU A 353 -5.07 11.28 22.79
C LEU A 353 -4.26 11.95 21.69
N GLY A 354 -3.26 11.25 21.18
CA GLY A 354 -2.53 11.64 19.97
C GLY A 354 -3.35 11.23 18.74
N TYR A 355 -3.80 12.18 17.93
CA TYR A 355 -4.45 11.87 16.67
C TYR A 355 -3.42 11.82 15.54
N MET A 356 -3.41 10.75 14.76
CA MET A 356 -2.51 10.59 13.62
C MET A 356 -3.31 10.33 12.34
N PHE A 357 -3.45 11.38 11.55
CA PHE A 357 -4.20 11.35 10.29
C PHE A 357 -3.24 11.33 9.11
N MET A 358 -3.46 10.45 8.13
CA MET A 358 -2.83 10.52 6.81
C MET A 358 -3.90 10.70 5.73
N ASN A 359 -4.10 11.94 5.29
CA ASN A 359 -5.00 12.27 4.18
C ASN A 359 -4.51 11.66 2.87
N PHE A 360 -5.40 11.10 2.06
CA PHE A 360 -5.10 10.83 0.65
C PHE A 360 -5.08 12.14 -0.15
N SER A 361 -3.97 12.42 -0.83
CA SER A 361 -3.99 13.26 -2.03
C SER A 361 -4.60 12.39 -3.14
N THR A 362 -5.76 12.79 -3.66
CA THR A 362 -6.40 12.16 -4.82
C THR A 362 -5.52 12.21 -6.05
#